data_AF-A0A554IU30-F1
#
_entry.id   AF-A0A554IU30-F1
#
_cell.length_a   1.000
_cell.length_b   1.000
_cell.length_c   1.000
_cell.angle_alpha   90.00
_cell.angle_beta   90.00
_cell.angle_gamma   90.00
#
_symmetry.space_group_name_H-M   'P 1'
#
loop_
_entity.id
_entity.type
_entity.pdbx_description
1 polymer ?
#
loop_
_entity_poly.entity_id
_entity_poly.type
_entity_poly.pdbx_seq_one_letter_code
_entity_poly.pdbx_strand_id
1 'polypeptide(L)'
;MPRVDDALQFIISCLRSSPMSARNYGYDVYIPNVCRTYVREVEHITDQTSAERRAHELIGGVFYDAAWELCRRGILRPSVRGRNEQSTDDGSAGNGYSITTLGRSWLDENQGVLFIPTEPSRVAELIGRFRGDFGDGFFQRAQEAVRCYSAGAYLACCVMCGAAMESVLLHLAIQKNGDEVAVMRTYRTSMGRSRVETIILQGVPDHLARTFRSSTDLLKYWRDDASHGAASVITEFEAYEAISRLLRFVLFAVGHLPEFTGSPRRA
;
A
#
# COMPACT_ATOMS: atom_id res chain seq x y z
N MET A 1 12.03 -12.33 -14.99
CA MET A 1 12.66 -11.23 -14.24
C MET A 1 11.99 -11.14 -12.88
N PRO A 2 12.76 -10.93 -11.79
CA PRO A 2 12.18 -10.61 -10.50
C PRO A 2 11.35 -9.32 -10.59
N ARG A 3 10.34 -9.20 -9.74
CA ARG A 3 9.58 -7.95 -9.57
C ARG A 3 10.36 -7.00 -8.66
N VAL A 4 9.97 -5.72 -8.66
CA VAL A 4 10.54 -4.71 -7.76
C VAL A 4 10.37 -5.13 -6.31
N ASP A 5 9.23 -5.73 -5.97
CA ASP A 5 8.92 -6.26 -4.64
C ASP A 5 9.89 -7.35 -4.18
N ASP A 6 10.25 -8.29 -5.07
CA ASP A 6 11.20 -9.36 -4.78
C ASP A 6 12.59 -8.76 -4.50
N ALA A 7 13.00 -7.78 -5.32
CA ALA A 7 14.26 -7.07 -5.16
C ALA A 7 14.28 -6.24 -3.85
N LEU A 8 13.17 -5.59 -3.51
CA LEU A 8 13.02 -4.79 -2.28
C LEU A 8 13.10 -5.67 -1.04
N GLN A 9 12.34 -6.78 -1.00
CA GLN A 9 12.42 -7.75 0.08
C GLN A 9 13.83 -8.32 0.22
N PHE A 10 14.50 -8.60 -0.90
CA PHE A 10 15.87 -9.11 -0.87
C PHE A 10 16.86 -8.09 -0.32
N ILE A 11 16.79 -6.81 -0.73
CA ILE A 11 17.61 -5.74 -0.16
C ILE A 11 17.39 -5.63 1.35
N ILE A 12 16.14 -5.65 1.82
CA ILE A 12 15.82 -5.64 3.26
C ILE A 12 16.43 -6.88 3.96
N SER A 13 16.31 -8.05 3.34
CA SER A 13 16.89 -9.28 3.89
C SER A 13 18.40 -9.15 4.06
N CYS A 14 19.13 -8.68 3.04
CA CYS A 14 20.57 -8.45 3.13
C CYS A 14 20.93 -7.45 4.23
N LEU A 15 20.14 -6.38 4.37
CA LEU A 15 20.30 -5.38 5.43
C LEU A 15 20.13 -5.96 6.84
N ARG A 16 19.26 -6.96 7.01
CA ARG A 16 18.97 -7.62 8.29
C ARG A 16 19.95 -8.74 8.64
N SER A 17 20.26 -9.60 7.67
CA SER A 17 20.87 -10.91 7.93
C SER A 17 22.39 -10.93 7.78
N SER A 18 22.97 -10.11 6.89
CA SER A 18 24.43 -9.95 6.82
C SER A 18 24.80 -8.70 6.02
N PRO A 19 25.13 -7.58 6.67
CA PRO A 19 25.48 -6.35 5.96
C PRO A 19 26.72 -6.52 5.08
N MET A 20 27.58 -7.51 5.31
CA MET A 20 28.85 -7.63 4.59
C MET A 20 28.70 -8.01 3.12
N SER A 21 27.67 -8.78 2.73
CA SER A 21 27.44 -9.14 1.33
C SER A 21 26.83 -8.00 0.52
N ALA A 22 26.10 -7.09 1.17
CA ALA A 22 25.54 -5.90 0.54
C ALA A 22 26.48 -4.69 0.62
N ARG A 23 27.38 -4.61 1.60
CA ARG A 23 28.29 -3.47 1.78
C ARG A 23 29.39 -3.44 0.73
N ASN A 24 29.79 -2.23 0.36
CA ASN A 24 31.07 -1.98 -0.29
C ASN A 24 31.47 -0.53 -0.04
N TYR A 25 32.78 -0.26 -0.06
CA TYR A 25 33.32 1.08 0.15
C TYR A 25 32.75 1.74 1.42
N GLY A 26 32.28 2.98 1.30
CA GLY A 26 31.61 3.72 2.36
C GLY A 26 30.11 3.52 2.48
N TYR A 27 29.51 2.52 1.83
CA TYR A 27 28.05 2.35 1.74
C TYR A 27 27.54 1.21 2.63
N ASP A 28 26.34 1.35 3.20
CA ASP A 28 25.64 0.22 3.86
C ASP A 28 25.05 -0.76 2.84
N VAL A 29 24.65 -0.25 1.67
CA VAL A 29 24.12 -1.04 0.55
C VAL A 29 24.83 -0.63 -0.73
N TYR A 30 25.35 -1.62 -1.43
CA TYR A 30 25.97 -1.50 -2.73
C TYR A 30 25.25 -2.40 -3.72
N ILE A 31 24.42 -1.82 -4.59
CA ILE A 31 23.49 -2.55 -5.46
C ILE A 31 24.17 -3.64 -6.30
N PRO A 32 25.37 -3.42 -6.89
CA PRO A 32 26.05 -4.48 -7.61
C PRO A 32 26.33 -5.72 -6.77
N ASN A 33 26.68 -5.54 -5.49
CA ASN A 33 26.93 -6.66 -4.58
C ASN A 33 25.63 -7.36 -4.18
N VAL A 34 24.55 -6.60 -3.99
CA VAL A 34 23.21 -7.17 -3.74
C VAL A 34 22.77 -8.02 -4.95
N CYS A 35 22.90 -7.52 -6.17
CA CYS A 35 22.52 -8.26 -7.39
C CYS A 35 23.36 -9.53 -7.56
N ARG A 36 24.68 -9.48 -7.30
CA ARG A 36 25.53 -10.69 -7.31
C ARG A 36 25.08 -11.73 -6.28
N THR A 37 24.72 -11.27 -5.08
CA THR A 37 24.24 -12.14 -4.01
C THR A 37 22.91 -12.77 -4.40
N TYR A 38 21.97 -12.00 -4.95
CA TYR A 38 20.68 -12.49 -5.46
C TYR A 38 20.85 -13.58 -6.53
N VAL A 39 21.73 -13.35 -7.50
CA VAL A 39 21.97 -14.31 -8.59
C VAL A 39 22.53 -15.64 -8.08
N ARG A 40 23.37 -15.61 -7.06
CA ARG A 40 23.98 -16.81 -6.46
C ARG A 40 23.03 -17.53 -5.52
N GLU A 41 22.35 -16.79 -4.65
CA GLU A 41 21.55 -17.36 -3.56
C GLU A 41 20.11 -17.69 -3.98
N VAL A 42 19.54 -16.94 -4.92
CA VAL A 42 18.14 -17.09 -5.36
C VAL A 42 18.03 -17.70 -6.76
N GLU A 43 18.80 -17.21 -7.74
CA GLU A 43 18.78 -17.79 -9.10
C GLU A 43 19.73 -19.00 -9.24
N HIS A 44 20.54 -19.30 -8.22
CA HIS A 44 21.49 -20.44 -8.16
C HIS A 44 22.45 -20.53 -9.36
N ILE A 45 22.83 -19.39 -9.95
CA ILE A 45 23.81 -19.35 -11.05
C ILE A 45 25.21 -19.36 -10.44
N THR A 46 25.92 -20.49 -10.62
CA THR A 46 27.25 -20.72 -10.04
C THR A 46 28.40 -20.33 -10.97
N ASP A 47 28.15 -20.25 -12.28
CA ASP A 47 29.16 -19.82 -13.26
C ASP A 47 29.44 -18.31 -13.13
N GLN A 48 30.71 -17.95 -12.93
CA GLN A 48 31.10 -16.57 -12.63
C GLN A 48 30.79 -15.61 -13.79
N THR A 49 31.03 -16.00 -15.03
CA THR A 49 30.79 -15.14 -16.20
C THR A 49 29.29 -14.91 -16.42
N SER A 50 28.49 -15.96 -16.30
CA SER A 50 27.04 -15.87 -16.42
C SER A 50 26.41 -15.11 -15.24
N ALA A 51 26.94 -15.29 -14.03
CA ALA A 51 26.47 -14.59 -12.84
C ALA A 51 26.72 -13.08 -12.92
N GLU A 52 27.90 -12.63 -13.37
CA GLU A 52 28.19 -11.20 -13.53
C GLU A 52 27.33 -10.56 -14.63
N ARG A 53 27.14 -11.25 -15.76
CA ARG A 53 26.24 -10.76 -16.83
C ARG A 53 24.82 -10.59 -16.29
N ARG A 54 24.32 -11.59 -15.59
CA ARG A 54 22.98 -11.58 -15.01
C ARG A 54 22.83 -10.50 -13.93
N ALA A 55 23.82 -10.32 -13.07
CA ALA A 55 23.82 -9.27 -12.08
C ALA A 55 23.76 -7.88 -12.74
N HIS A 56 24.52 -7.67 -13.83
CA HIS A 56 24.49 -6.41 -14.58
C HIS A 56 23.11 -6.09 -15.16
N GLU A 57 22.41 -7.08 -15.71
CA GLU A 57 21.03 -6.93 -16.19
C GLU A 57 20.03 -6.55 -15.08
N LEU A 58 20.26 -7.03 -13.85
CA LEU A 58 19.40 -6.75 -12.70
C LEU A 58 19.61 -5.35 -12.10
N ILE A 59 20.86 -4.84 -12.12
CA ILE A 59 21.21 -3.52 -11.60
C ILE A 59 20.42 -2.42 -12.32
N GLY A 60 20.42 -2.44 -13.66
CA GLY A 60 19.77 -1.41 -14.48
C GLY A 60 18.23 -1.45 -14.52
N GLY A 61 17.61 -2.33 -13.74
CA GLY A 61 16.16 -2.51 -13.70
C GLY A 61 15.62 -2.50 -12.27
N VAL A 62 15.03 -3.62 -11.86
CA VAL A 62 14.18 -3.70 -10.66
C VAL A 62 14.90 -3.41 -9.33
N PHE A 63 16.23 -3.59 -9.26
CA PHE A 63 17.00 -3.31 -8.03
C PHE A 63 17.23 -1.82 -7.80
N TYR A 64 17.38 -1.01 -8.86
CA TYR A 64 17.41 0.44 -8.71
C TYR A 64 16.03 0.99 -8.31
N ASP A 65 14.95 0.49 -8.91
CA ASP A 65 13.59 0.87 -8.52
C ASP A 65 13.32 0.55 -7.05
N ALA A 66 13.75 -0.64 -6.59
CA ALA A 66 13.62 -1.06 -5.19
C ALA A 66 14.46 -0.18 -4.25
N ALA A 67 15.70 0.12 -4.59
CA ALA A 67 16.55 1.01 -3.80
C ALA A 67 15.98 2.44 -3.73
N TRP A 68 15.40 2.92 -4.82
CA TRP A 68 14.75 4.23 -4.87
C TRP A 68 13.45 4.27 -4.06
N GLU A 69 12.66 3.20 -4.06
CA GLU A 69 11.50 3.07 -3.17
C GLU A 69 11.92 3.14 -1.70
N LEU A 70 12.97 2.43 -1.31
CA LEU A 70 13.53 2.51 0.06
C LEU A 70 14.05 3.92 0.39
N CYS A 71 14.57 4.66 -0.59
CA CYS A 71 14.91 6.07 -0.42
C CYS A 71 13.67 6.94 -0.20
N ARG A 72 12.62 6.75 -0.99
CA ARG A 72 11.36 7.51 -0.84
C ARG A 72 10.66 7.28 0.49
N ARG A 73 10.81 6.08 1.07
CA ARG A 73 10.33 5.75 2.42
C ARG A 73 11.24 6.29 3.53
N GLY A 74 12.36 6.92 3.18
CA GLY A 74 13.33 7.46 4.13
C GLY A 74 14.15 6.37 4.84
N ILE A 75 14.12 5.12 4.37
CA ILE A 75 14.90 4.01 4.96
C ILE A 75 16.36 4.11 4.51
N LEU A 76 16.57 4.37 3.22
CA LEU A 76 17.88 4.58 2.61
C LEU A 76 18.08 6.05 2.23
N ARG A 77 19.35 6.43 2.05
CA ARG A 77 19.74 7.69 1.40
C ARG A 77 20.93 7.46 0.46
N PRO A 78 21.02 8.15 -0.68
CA PRO A 78 22.17 8.06 -1.57
C PRO A 78 23.36 8.84 -0.99
N SER A 79 24.14 8.18 -0.14
CA SER A 79 25.36 8.74 0.44
C SER A 79 26.23 7.63 1.02
N VAL A 80 27.48 7.97 1.31
CA VAL A 80 28.32 7.19 2.25
C VAL A 80 27.79 7.33 3.68
N ARG A 81 28.20 6.41 4.57
CA ARG A 81 27.68 6.31 5.95
C ARG A 81 28.18 7.45 6.81
N GLY A 82 29.45 7.81 6.65
CA GLY A 82 30.15 8.78 7.46
C GLY A 82 31.04 9.74 6.66
N ARG A 83 31.42 10.84 7.31
CA ARG A 83 32.40 11.79 6.78
C ARG A 83 33.75 11.08 6.61
N ASN A 84 34.41 11.28 5.48
CA ASN A 84 35.68 10.65 5.08
C ASN A 84 35.60 9.17 4.69
N GLU A 85 34.40 8.60 4.55
CA GLU A 85 34.28 7.28 3.94
C GLU A 85 34.44 7.34 2.42
N GLN A 86 34.90 6.22 1.85
CA GLN A 86 35.18 6.14 0.42
C GLN A 86 33.87 6.19 -0.39
N SER A 87 33.74 7.23 -1.20
CA SER A 87 32.74 7.32 -2.27
C SER A 87 33.38 6.89 -3.58
N THR A 88 32.62 6.23 -4.45
CA THR A 88 33.06 5.86 -5.80
C THR A 88 32.17 6.56 -6.84
N ASP A 89 32.65 6.70 -8.07
CA ASP A 89 31.89 7.35 -9.15
C ASP A 89 30.60 6.58 -9.45
N ASP A 90 30.68 5.24 -9.52
CA ASP A 90 29.55 4.35 -9.70
C ASP A 90 28.61 4.33 -8.49
N GLY A 91 29.15 4.37 -7.27
CA GLY A 91 28.38 4.51 -6.04
C GLY A 91 27.58 5.80 -5.98
N SER A 92 28.22 6.92 -6.35
CA SER A 92 27.60 8.26 -6.40
C SER A 92 26.58 8.38 -7.53
N ALA A 93 26.71 7.58 -8.59
CA ALA A 93 25.77 7.48 -9.70
C ALA A 93 24.52 6.62 -9.39
N GLY A 94 24.34 6.15 -8.14
CA GLY A 94 23.15 5.41 -7.71
C GLY A 94 23.39 3.96 -7.32
N ASN A 95 24.64 3.49 -7.26
CA ASN A 95 24.91 2.14 -6.73
C ASN A 95 25.07 2.08 -5.21
N GLY A 96 25.36 3.22 -4.55
CA GLY A 96 25.73 3.26 -3.14
C GLY A 96 24.72 4.01 -2.26
N TYR A 97 24.28 3.34 -1.19
CA TYR A 97 23.31 3.89 -0.24
C TYR A 97 23.73 3.66 1.21
N SER A 98 23.26 4.53 2.09
CA SER A 98 23.39 4.39 3.55
C SER A 98 22.03 4.29 4.22
N ILE A 99 21.96 3.54 5.32
CA ILE A 99 20.73 3.45 6.11
C ILE A 99 20.59 4.73 6.92
N THR A 100 19.42 5.37 6.88
CA THR A 100 19.13 6.55 7.68
C THR A 100 18.90 6.19 9.15
N THR A 101 18.81 7.19 10.04
CA THR A 101 18.41 6.95 11.44
C THR A 101 17.01 6.31 11.50
N LEU A 102 16.06 6.81 10.71
CA LEU A 102 14.72 6.24 10.58
C LEU A 102 14.78 4.80 10.07
N GLY A 103 15.60 4.52 9.05
CA GLY A 103 15.75 3.19 8.48
C GLY A 103 16.30 2.17 9.46
N ARG A 104 17.19 2.57 10.38
CA ARG A 104 17.70 1.70 11.45
C ARG A 104 16.59 1.33 12.43
N SER A 105 15.89 2.32 12.96
CA SER A 105 14.73 2.08 13.82
C SER A 105 13.67 1.22 13.12
N TRP A 106 13.37 1.49 11.86
CA TRP A 106 12.43 0.71 11.07
C TRP A 106 12.88 -0.75 10.89
N LEU A 107 14.16 -0.99 10.61
CA LEU A 107 14.71 -2.35 10.47
C LEU A 107 14.66 -3.12 11.79
N ASP A 108 14.86 -2.45 12.92
CA ASP A 108 14.84 -3.02 14.27
C ASP A 108 13.40 -3.31 14.75
N GLU A 109 12.48 -2.37 14.55
CA GLU A 109 11.06 -2.49 14.96
C GLU A 109 10.29 -3.53 14.13
N ASN A 110 10.69 -3.75 12.88
CA ASN A 110 10.02 -4.68 11.96
C ASN A 110 10.73 -6.04 11.86
N GLN A 111 11.55 -6.42 12.85
CA GLN A 111 12.14 -7.76 12.91
C GLN A 111 11.04 -8.83 13.01
N GLY A 112 10.88 -9.62 11.94
CA GLY A 112 9.86 -10.67 11.86
C GLY A 112 8.55 -10.27 11.18
N VAL A 113 8.36 -8.98 10.86
CA VAL A 113 7.21 -8.55 10.03
C VAL A 113 7.55 -8.84 8.57
N LEU A 114 6.71 -9.66 7.93
CA LEU A 114 6.75 -9.91 6.50
C LEU A 114 6.51 -8.58 5.80
N PHE A 115 7.50 -8.05 5.08
CA PHE A 115 7.29 -6.87 4.24
C PHE A 115 6.17 -7.20 3.27
N ILE A 116 5.04 -6.48 3.33
CA ILE A 116 3.90 -6.75 2.45
C ILE A 116 4.10 -5.95 1.17
N PRO A 117 4.42 -6.60 0.04
CA PRO A 117 4.59 -5.91 -1.22
C PRO A 117 3.22 -5.49 -1.74
N THR A 118 2.82 -4.27 -1.43
CA THR A 118 1.91 -3.51 -2.29
C THR A 118 2.75 -2.63 -3.17
N GLU A 119 2.79 -2.90 -4.48
CA GLU A 119 3.13 -1.86 -5.44
C GLU A 119 2.07 -0.76 -5.31
N PRO A 120 2.37 0.38 -4.65
CA PRO A 120 1.31 1.34 -4.32
C PRO A 120 0.75 1.95 -5.60
N SER A 121 1.59 2.12 -6.63
CA SER A 121 1.18 2.54 -7.97
C SER A 121 0.13 1.61 -8.60
N ARG A 122 0.29 0.29 -8.44
CA ARG A 122 -0.65 -0.69 -8.98
C ARG A 122 -1.96 -0.71 -8.19
N VAL A 123 -1.88 -0.59 -6.87
CA VAL A 123 -3.07 -0.46 -6.00
C VAL A 123 -3.82 0.82 -6.34
N ALA A 124 -3.11 1.94 -6.49
CA ALA A 124 -3.65 3.24 -6.90
C ALA A 124 -4.34 3.16 -8.26
N GLU A 125 -3.73 2.48 -9.24
CA GLU A 125 -4.34 2.28 -10.55
C GLU A 125 -5.60 1.41 -10.45
N LEU A 126 -5.53 0.26 -9.79
CA LEU A 126 -6.64 -0.67 -9.63
C LEU A 126 -7.83 0.00 -8.94
N ILE A 127 -7.60 0.69 -7.83
CA ILE A 127 -8.65 1.37 -7.09
C ILE A 127 -9.17 2.59 -7.85
N GLY A 128 -8.31 3.24 -8.64
CA GLY A 128 -8.64 4.40 -9.45
C GLY A 128 -9.64 4.10 -10.56
N ARG A 129 -9.69 2.85 -11.05
CA ARG A 129 -10.65 2.42 -12.09
C ARG A 129 -12.11 2.60 -11.67
N PHE A 130 -12.40 2.52 -10.38
CA PHE A 130 -13.75 2.69 -9.82
C PHE A 130 -14.18 4.16 -9.67
N ARG A 131 -13.36 5.13 -10.15
CA ARG A 131 -13.74 6.54 -10.20
C ARG A 131 -15.02 6.77 -11.01
N GLY A 132 -15.19 6.05 -12.11
CA GLY A 132 -16.39 6.14 -12.94
C GLY A 132 -17.66 5.68 -12.22
N ASP A 133 -17.52 4.69 -11.32
CA ASP A 133 -18.64 4.10 -10.60
C ASP A 133 -19.02 4.88 -9.34
N PHE A 134 -18.05 5.44 -8.61
CA PHE A 134 -18.32 6.06 -7.30
C PHE A 134 -17.98 7.56 -7.21
N GLY A 135 -17.40 8.13 -8.27
CA GLY A 135 -17.13 9.56 -8.39
C GLY A 135 -15.84 10.05 -7.70
N ASP A 136 -15.65 11.37 -7.76
CA ASP A 136 -14.39 12.03 -7.38
C ASP A 136 -14.11 11.97 -5.87
N GLY A 137 -15.15 12.03 -5.03
CA GLY A 137 -14.97 11.95 -3.57
C GLY A 137 -14.42 10.60 -3.12
N PHE A 138 -14.84 9.50 -3.77
CA PHE A 138 -14.24 8.18 -3.56
C PHE A 138 -12.79 8.17 -4.07
N PHE A 139 -12.58 8.61 -5.31
CA PHE A 139 -11.26 8.57 -5.94
C PHE A 139 -10.22 9.32 -5.11
N GLN A 140 -10.51 10.56 -4.69
CA GLN A 140 -9.60 11.35 -3.88
C GLN A 140 -9.17 10.60 -2.61
N ARG A 141 -10.13 10.11 -1.81
CA ARG A 141 -9.88 9.45 -0.52
C ARG A 141 -9.16 8.11 -0.69
N ALA A 142 -9.51 7.35 -1.72
CA ALA A 142 -8.84 6.10 -2.06
C ALA A 142 -7.37 6.34 -2.43
N GLN A 143 -7.08 7.38 -3.22
CA GLN A 143 -5.70 7.75 -3.56
C GLN A 143 -4.92 8.28 -2.35
N GLU A 144 -5.57 9.03 -1.47
CA GLU A 144 -4.98 9.48 -0.20
C GLU A 144 -4.62 8.28 0.69
N ALA A 145 -5.47 7.26 0.80
CA ALA A 145 -5.17 6.05 1.55
C ALA A 145 -3.90 5.35 1.06
N VAL A 146 -3.76 5.17 -0.26
CA VAL A 146 -2.57 4.54 -0.87
C VAL A 146 -1.31 5.38 -0.62
N ARG A 147 -1.41 6.72 -0.71
CA ARG A 147 -0.29 7.61 -0.37
C ARG A 147 0.11 7.52 1.09
N CYS A 148 -0.86 7.47 2.01
CA CYS A 148 -0.60 7.30 3.44
C CYS A 148 0.11 5.97 3.72
N TYR A 149 -0.32 4.87 3.10
CA TYR A 149 0.38 3.58 3.20
C TYR A 149 1.83 3.68 2.73
N SER A 150 2.04 4.27 1.55
CA SER A 150 3.38 4.43 0.95
C SER A 150 4.32 5.28 1.81
N ALA A 151 3.76 6.20 2.58
CA ALA A 151 4.49 7.09 3.48
C ALA A 151 4.68 6.52 4.91
N GLY A 152 4.23 5.28 5.18
CA GLY A 152 4.28 4.69 6.52
C GLY A 152 3.27 5.29 7.52
N ALA A 153 2.30 6.08 7.06
CA ALA A 153 1.26 6.68 7.89
C ALA A 153 0.05 5.72 8.02
N TYR A 154 0.25 4.60 8.72
CA TYR A 154 -0.68 3.46 8.72
C TYR A 154 -2.07 3.76 9.31
N LEU A 155 -2.15 4.49 10.42
CA LEU A 155 -3.42 4.96 10.98
C LEU A 155 -4.18 5.83 9.96
N ALA A 156 -3.49 6.80 9.35
CA ALA A 156 -4.09 7.68 8.34
C ALA A 156 -4.57 6.89 7.11
N CYS A 157 -3.82 5.86 6.69
CA CYS A 157 -4.24 4.94 5.63
C CYS A 157 -5.58 4.28 5.98
N CYS A 158 -5.70 3.67 7.16
CA CYS A 158 -6.93 2.98 7.56
C CYS A 158 -8.13 3.95 7.63
N VAL A 159 -7.92 5.15 8.17
CA VAL A 159 -8.93 6.21 8.23
C VAL A 159 -9.39 6.64 6.83
N MET A 160 -8.46 6.79 5.89
CA MET A 160 -8.78 7.15 4.51
C MET A 160 -9.46 6.01 3.76
N CYS A 161 -9.12 4.75 4.05
CA CYS A 161 -9.87 3.60 3.54
C CYS A 161 -11.32 3.62 4.03
N GLY A 162 -11.55 3.93 5.31
CA GLY A 162 -12.89 4.12 5.86
C GLY A 162 -13.64 5.29 5.23
N ALA A 163 -12.99 6.42 4.99
CA ALA A 163 -13.57 7.57 4.33
C ALA A 163 -13.91 7.30 2.84
N ALA A 164 -13.06 6.54 2.14
CA ALA A 164 -13.33 6.08 0.78
C ALA A 164 -14.56 5.15 0.75
N MET A 165 -14.66 4.23 1.71
CA MET A 165 -15.85 3.38 1.89
C MET A 165 -17.12 4.22 2.16
N GLU A 166 -17.06 5.24 3.01
CA GLU A 166 -18.18 6.17 3.23
C GLU A 166 -18.62 6.86 1.93
N SER A 167 -17.68 7.15 1.02
CA SER A 167 -17.99 7.75 -0.29
C SER A 167 -18.82 6.80 -1.15
N VAL A 168 -18.48 5.51 -1.13
CA VAL A 168 -19.25 4.46 -1.81
C VAL A 168 -20.64 4.34 -1.19
N LEU A 169 -20.76 4.34 0.14
CA LEU A 169 -22.06 4.31 0.81
C LEU A 169 -22.95 5.47 0.38
N LEU A 170 -22.42 6.69 0.43
CA LEU A 170 -23.15 7.88 0.02
C LEU A 170 -23.57 7.79 -1.45
N HIS A 171 -22.66 7.38 -2.33
CA HIS A 171 -22.97 7.22 -3.75
C HIS A 171 -24.14 6.25 -3.97
N LEU A 172 -24.07 5.05 -3.39
CA LEU A 172 -25.12 4.04 -3.51
C LEU A 172 -26.46 4.51 -2.96
N ALA A 173 -26.44 5.18 -1.80
CA ALA A 173 -27.66 5.70 -1.18
C ALA A 173 -28.29 6.83 -2.00
N ILE A 174 -27.48 7.74 -2.56
CA ILE A 174 -27.95 8.81 -3.45
C ILE A 174 -28.61 8.21 -4.69
N GLN A 175 -27.95 7.24 -5.33
CA GLN A 175 -28.52 6.57 -6.51
C GLN A 175 -29.83 5.83 -6.19
N LYS A 176 -29.90 5.14 -5.06
CA LYS A 176 -31.10 4.40 -4.65
C LYS A 176 -32.27 5.31 -4.26
N ASN A 177 -31.97 6.38 -3.52
CA ASN A 177 -32.99 7.31 -3.01
C ASN A 177 -33.43 8.34 -4.06
N GLY A 178 -32.58 8.65 -5.04
CA GLY A 178 -32.84 9.65 -6.07
C GLY A 178 -32.79 11.11 -5.59
N ASP A 179 -32.53 11.35 -4.30
CA ASP A 179 -32.43 12.68 -3.69
C ASP A 179 -31.14 12.80 -2.86
N GLU A 180 -30.16 13.49 -3.42
CA GLU A 180 -28.86 13.74 -2.80
C GLU A 180 -28.97 14.59 -1.53
N VAL A 181 -29.83 15.62 -1.55
CA VAL A 181 -29.96 16.56 -0.44
C VAL A 181 -30.55 15.85 0.78
N ALA A 182 -31.53 14.98 0.59
CA ALA A 182 -32.12 14.17 1.65
C ALA A 182 -31.10 13.17 2.24
N VAL A 183 -30.32 12.49 1.39
CA VAL A 183 -29.29 11.54 1.84
C VAL A 183 -28.20 12.26 2.64
N MET A 184 -27.69 13.39 2.15
CA MET A 184 -26.66 14.16 2.83
C MET A 184 -27.16 14.76 4.16
N ARG A 185 -28.43 15.18 4.22
CA ARG A 185 -29.06 15.61 5.48
C ARG A 185 -29.11 14.46 6.48
N THR A 186 -29.52 13.28 6.04
CA THR A 186 -29.57 12.07 6.87
C THR A 186 -28.18 11.68 7.37
N TYR A 187 -27.19 11.69 6.48
CA TYR A 187 -25.81 11.34 6.81
C TYR A 187 -25.20 12.21 7.91
N ARG A 188 -25.54 13.50 7.93
CA ARG A 188 -25.04 14.48 8.93
C ARG A 188 -25.66 14.32 10.32
N THR A 189 -26.68 13.48 10.48
CA THR A 189 -27.32 13.25 11.78
C THR A 189 -26.54 12.26 12.66
N SER A 190 -26.88 12.19 13.95
CA SER A 190 -26.44 11.07 14.80
C SER A 190 -26.91 9.75 14.19
N MET A 191 -26.03 8.74 14.20
CA MET A 191 -26.25 7.45 13.52
C MET A 191 -26.47 7.57 11.99
N GLY A 192 -26.06 8.69 11.37
CA GLY A 192 -26.28 8.94 9.95
C GLY A 192 -25.70 7.84 9.05
N ARG A 193 -24.52 7.31 9.37
CA ARG A 193 -23.90 6.16 8.67
C ARG A 193 -24.81 4.94 8.64
N SER A 194 -25.33 4.52 9.80
CA SER A 194 -26.23 3.36 9.91
C SER A 194 -27.56 3.61 9.19
N ARG A 195 -28.08 4.84 9.21
CA ARG A 195 -29.31 5.19 8.47
C ARG A 195 -29.10 5.14 6.96
N VAL A 196 -27.99 5.69 6.46
CA VAL A 196 -27.60 5.59 5.04
C VAL A 196 -27.43 4.13 4.63
N GLU A 197 -26.83 3.30 5.46
CA GLU A 197 -26.73 1.86 5.21
C GLU A 197 -28.10 1.19 5.11
N THR A 198 -29.04 1.50 6.01
CA THR A 198 -30.41 0.98 5.96
C THR A 198 -31.11 1.35 4.65
N ILE A 199 -30.92 2.57 4.14
CA ILE A 199 -31.43 2.98 2.83
C ILE A 199 -30.90 2.05 1.75
N ILE A 200 -29.57 1.85 1.68
CA ILE A 200 -28.92 0.99 0.68
C ILE A 200 -29.46 -0.44 0.74
N LEU A 201 -29.62 -0.99 1.94
CA LEU A 201 -29.98 -2.39 2.15
C LEU A 201 -31.48 -2.68 2.07
N GLN A 202 -32.32 -1.65 1.96
CA GLN A 202 -33.76 -1.85 1.82
C GLN A 202 -34.08 -2.64 0.54
N GLY A 203 -34.78 -3.77 0.69
CA GLY A 203 -35.15 -4.65 -0.43
C GLY A 203 -33.99 -5.47 -1.01
N VAL A 204 -32.81 -5.43 -0.41
CA VAL A 204 -31.65 -6.23 -0.83
C VAL A 204 -31.74 -7.64 -0.22
N PRO A 205 -31.45 -8.71 -0.97
CA PRO A 205 -31.40 -10.07 -0.43
C PRO A 205 -30.47 -10.20 0.79
N ASP A 206 -30.89 -10.96 1.80
CA ASP A 206 -30.18 -11.09 3.09
C ASP A 206 -28.72 -11.55 2.95
N HIS A 207 -28.41 -12.41 1.98
CA HIS A 207 -27.04 -12.86 1.76
C HIS A 207 -26.13 -11.72 1.28
N LEU A 208 -26.61 -10.84 0.40
CA LEU A 208 -25.87 -9.66 -0.05
C LEU A 208 -25.77 -8.62 1.07
N ALA A 209 -26.85 -8.41 1.84
CA ALA A 209 -26.85 -7.49 2.96
C ALA A 209 -25.84 -7.90 4.05
N ARG A 210 -25.71 -9.19 4.34
CA ARG A 210 -24.70 -9.73 5.28
C ARG A 210 -23.28 -9.51 4.77
N THR A 211 -23.00 -9.82 3.51
CA THR A 211 -21.69 -9.61 2.89
C THR A 211 -21.31 -8.13 2.88
N PHE A 212 -22.27 -7.25 2.59
CA PHE A 212 -22.09 -5.80 2.60
C PHE A 212 -21.67 -5.29 3.99
N ARG A 213 -22.38 -5.70 5.04
CA ARG A 213 -22.05 -5.37 6.44
C ARG A 213 -20.67 -5.86 6.82
N SER A 214 -20.43 -7.15 6.64
CA SER A 214 -19.13 -7.78 6.94
C SER A 214 -17.95 -7.10 6.23
N SER A 215 -18.17 -6.59 5.02
CA SER A 215 -17.13 -5.88 4.25
C SER A 215 -16.85 -4.47 4.76
N THR A 216 -17.85 -3.82 5.37
CA THR A 216 -17.76 -2.42 5.83
C THR A 216 -17.42 -2.27 7.32
N ASP A 217 -17.73 -3.27 8.15
CA ASP A 217 -17.61 -3.15 9.61
C ASP A 217 -16.19 -2.81 10.08
N LEU A 218 -15.17 -3.50 9.57
CA LEU A 218 -13.79 -3.22 9.95
C LEU A 218 -13.28 -1.86 9.44
N LEU A 219 -13.75 -1.43 8.26
CA LEU A 219 -13.43 -0.11 7.72
C LEU A 219 -14.08 1.02 8.52
N LYS A 220 -15.30 0.79 9.06
CA LYS A 220 -15.97 1.72 9.99
C LYS A 220 -15.20 1.79 11.31
N TYR A 221 -14.76 0.65 11.84
CA TYR A 221 -13.97 0.59 13.06
C TYR A 221 -12.70 1.44 12.95
N TRP A 222 -11.89 1.24 11.91
CA TRP A 222 -10.65 2.02 11.74
C TRP A 222 -10.88 3.49 11.42
N ARG A 223 -12.01 3.83 10.78
CA ARG A 223 -12.42 5.23 10.59
C ARG A 223 -12.64 5.93 11.94
N ASP A 224 -13.20 5.21 12.90
CA ASP A 224 -13.56 5.74 14.21
C ASP A 224 -12.37 5.71 15.18
N ASP A 225 -11.43 4.76 15.02
CA ASP A 225 -10.24 4.61 15.88
C ASP A 225 -9.44 5.91 16.03
N ALA A 226 -9.23 6.65 14.93
CA ALA A 226 -8.52 7.93 14.96
C ALA A 226 -9.26 9.05 15.73
N SER A 227 -10.57 8.88 16.00
CA SER A 227 -11.40 9.87 16.68
C SER A 227 -11.37 9.73 18.21
N HIS A 228 -10.80 8.64 18.75
CA HIS A 228 -10.86 8.32 20.17
C HIS A 228 -9.69 8.86 21.00
N GLY A 229 -8.68 9.50 20.38
CA GLY A 229 -7.57 10.16 21.06
C GLY A 229 -6.61 9.23 21.81
N ALA A 230 -6.87 7.91 21.80
CA ALA A 230 -5.96 6.90 22.31
C ALA A 230 -4.81 6.65 21.32
N ALA A 231 -3.66 6.20 21.84
CA ALA A 231 -2.58 5.71 21.00
C ALA A 231 -3.08 4.47 20.24
N SER A 232 -3.06 4.54 18.90
CA SER A 232 -3.46 3.42 18.07
C SER A 232 -2.35 2.38 18.01
N VAL A 233 -2.72 1.10 18.00
CA VAL A 233 -1.81 -0.04 17.80
C VAL A 233 -1.75 -0.49 16.34
N ILE A 234 -2.34 0.29 15.43
CA ILE A 234 -2.37 0.01 13.98
C ILE A 234 -0.94 0.02 13.42
N THR A 235 -0.60 -1.09 12.76
CA THR A 235 0.67 -1.31 12.08
C THR A 235 0.49 -1.37 10.56
N GLU A 236 1.56 -1.69 9.83
CA GLU A 236 1.51 -1.94 8.39
C GLU A 236 0.48 -3.02 8.02
N PHE A 237 0.31 -4.04 8.86
CA PHE A 237 -0.58 -5.16 8.60
C PHE A 237 -2.05 -4.71 8.51
N GLU A 238 -2.53 -3.95 9.49
CA GLU A 238 -3.90 -3.42 9.48
C GLU A 238 -4.12 -2.47 8.31
N ALA A 239 -3.13 -1.65 7.96
CA ALA A 239 -3.23 -0.75 6.82
C ALA A 239 -3.31 -1.51 5.47
N TYR A 240 -2.54 -2.59 5.33
CA TYR A 240 -2.62 -3.46 4.17
C TYR A 240 -3.97 -4.17 4.08
N GLU A 241 -4.48 -4.67 5.21
CA GLU A 241 -5.80 -5.28 5.28
C GLU A 241 -6.88 -4.26 4.91
N ALA A 242 -6.78 -3.00 5.38
CA ALA A 242 -7.70 -1.93 5.05
C ALA A 242 -7.77 -1.64 3.54
N ILE A 243 -6.63 -1.53 2.87
CA ILE A 243 -6.55 -1.36 1.42
C ILE A 243 -7.18 -2.55 0.70
N SER A 244 -6.79 -3.77 1.09
CA SER A 244 -7.27 -5.00 0.47
C SER A 244 -8.77 -5.17 0.63
N ARG A 245 -9.29 -4.85 1.81
CA ARG A 245 -10.72 -4.92 2.14
C ARG A 245 -11.50 -3.84 1.40
N LEU A 246 -10.98 -2.62 1.28
CA LEU A 246 -11.58 -1.57 0.46
C LEU A 246 -11.69 -2.01 -1.01
N LEU A 247 -10.63 -2.56 -1.59
CA LEU A 247 -10.62 -3.08 -2.96
C LEU A 247 -11.68 -4.19 -3.18
N ARG A 248 -11.77 -5.14 -2.25
CA ARG A 248 -12.78 -6.20 -2.30
C ARG A 248 -14.19 -5.63 -2.18
N PHE A 249 -14.39 -4.65 -1.29
CA PHE A 249 -15.67 -4.01 -1.09
C PHE A 249 -16.13 -3.25 -2.34
N VAL A 250 -15.27 -2.46 -2.98
CA VAL A 250 -15.65 -1.73 -4.20
C VAL A 250 -15.95 -2.68 -5.35
N LEU A 251 -15.16 -3.75 -5.50
CA LEU A 251 -15.42 -4.79 -6.51
C LEU A 251 -16.79 -5.46 -6.28
N PHE A 252 -17.09 -5.81 -5.03
CA PHE A 252 -18.38 -6.37 -4.63
C PHE A 252 -19.53 -5.38 -4.89
N ALA A 253 -19.38 -4.12 -4.51
CA ALA A 253 -20.39 -3.09 -4.70
C ALA A 253 -20.71 -2.87 -6.19
N VAL A 254 -19.68 -2.80 -7.06
CA VAL A 254 -19.86 -2.70 -8.51
C VAL A 254 -20.58 -3.92 -9.08
N GLY A 255 -20.18 -5.13 -8.67
CA GLY A 255 -20.78 -6.38 -9.14
C GLY A 255 -22.29 -6.51 -8.82
N HIS A 256 -22.78 -5.76 -7.84
CA HIS A 256 -24.16 -5.79 -7.35
C HIS A 256 -24.82 -4.40 -7.33
N LEU A 257 -24.36 -3.48 -8.19
CA LEU A 257 -24.95 -2.15 -8.33
C LEU A 257 -26.47 -2.17 -8.53
N PRO A 258 -27.05 -3.01 -9.41
CA PRO A 258 -28.50 -3.08 -9.62
C PRO A 258 -29.27 -3.38 -8.34
N GLU A 259 -28.79 -4.32 -7.53
CA GLU A 259 -29.41 -4.73 -6.28
C GLU A 259 -29.35 -3.59 -5.24
N PHE A 260 -28.23 -2.88 -5.17
CA PHE A 260 -28.06 -1.78 -4.22
C PHE A 260 -28.79 -0.50 -4.63
N THR A 261 -28.91 -0.22 -5.93
CA THR A 261 -29.46 1.04 -6.45
C THR A 261 -30.90 0.92 -6.95
N GLY A 262 -31.42 -0.29 -7.12
CA GLY A 262 -32.74 -0.53 -7.71
C GLY A 262 -32.83 -0.22 -9.21
N SER A 263 -31.71 0.11 -9.86
CA SER A 263 -31.66 0.37 -11.29
C SER A 263 -31.51 -0.93 -12.10
N PRO A 264 -32.18 -1.09 -13.25
CA PRO A 264 -31.94 -2.22 -14.14
C PRO A 264 -30.48 -2.22 -14.64
N ARG A 265 -29.88 -3.41 -14.81
CA ARG A 265 -28.49 -3.56 -15.32
C ARG A 265 -28.35 -2.78 -16.63
N ARG A 266 -27.36 -1.88 -16.70
CA ARG A 266 -26.90 -1.33 -17.98
C ARG A 266 -26.39 -2.52 -18.81
N ALA A 267 -27.04 -2.75 -19.96
CA ALA A 267 -26.65 -3.73 -20.95
C ALA A 267 -25.36 -3.32 -21.66
#